data_AF-A0A7C5B473-F1
#
_entry.id   AF-A0A7C5B473-F1
#
_cell.length_a   1.000
_cell.length_b   1.000
_cell.length_c   1.000
_cell.angle_alpha   90.00
_cell.angle_beta   90.00
_cell.angle_gamma   90.00
#
_symmetry.space_group_name_H-M   'P 1'
#
loop_
_entity.id
_entity.type
_entity.pdbx_description
1 polymer ?
#
loop_
_entity_poly.entity_id
_entity_poly.type
_entity_poly.pdbx_seq_one_letter_code
_entity_poly.pdbx_strand_id
1 'polypeptide(L)'
;MAEKLLRFFLKFVLASALLALIWFWKGAQGYERFFVAVVNMVTQTARINLSLPIPSTFFPNLIPFLSLMLITPPILSLNRFFLIGAGWIVLFLEHLLLSLALYLFIDIWKLSDSTYNWLFTPLSILNGTFPFLLWLFLLKKEIRSAFLSPNYSNSPK
;
A
#
# COMPACT_ATOMS: atom_id res chain seq x y z
N MET A 1 -14.85 17.50 17.32
CA MET A 1 -14.16 17.04 16.10
C MET A 1 -12.73 16.57 16.41
N ALA A 2 -11.94 17.37 17.14
CA ALA A 2 -10.57 17.04 17.57
C ALA A 2 -10.45 15.72 18.35
N GLU A 3 -11.35 15.45 19.31
CA GLU A 3 -11.30 14.22 20.12
C GLU A 3 -11.49 12.94 19.30
N LYS A 4 -12.39 12.95 18.30
CA LYS A 4 -12.60 11.82 17.39
C LYS A 4 -11.38 11.56 16.52
N LEU A 5 -10.75 12.65 16.04
CA LEU A 5 -9.51 12.60 15.26
C LEU A 5 -8.35 12.05 16.10
N LEU A 6 -8.20 12.51 17.35
CA LEU A 6 -7.18 12.01 18.27
C LEU A 6 -7.35 10.52 18.55
N ARG A 7 -8.58 10.06 18.84
CA ARG A 7 -8.88 8.63 19.03
C ARG A 7 -8.54 7.80 17.78
N PHE A 8 -8.81 8.33 16.58
CA PHE A 8 -8.44 7.68 15.32
C PHE A 8 -6.91 7.58 15.18
N PHE A 9 -6.18 8.67 15.40
CA PHE A 9 -4.72 8.69 15.34
C PHE A 9 -4.09 7.71 16.32
N LEU A 10 -4.56 7.67 17.57
CA LEU A 10 -4.05 6.73 18.58
C LEU A 10 -4.26 5.28 18.15
N LYS A 11 -5.45 4.92 17.64
CA LYS A 11 -5.71 3.58 17.10
C LYS A 11 -4.80 3.25 15.93
N PHE A 12 -4.61 4.19 15.01
CA PHE A 12 -3.75 4.01 13.84
C PHE A 12 -2.29 3.79 14.25
N VAL A 13 -1.76 4.61 15.17
CA VAL A 13 -0.38 4.48 15.67
C VAL A 13 -0.19 3.15 16.37
N LEU A 14 -1.10 2.75 17.25
CA LEU A 14 -1.01 1.46 17.95
C LEU A 14 -1.05 0.27 16.99
N ALA A 15 -1.98 0.25 16.05
CA ALA A 15 -2.06 -0.82 15.04
C ALA A 15 -0.79 -0.86 14.18
N SER A 16 -0.29 0.31 13.76
CA SER A 16 0.92 0.42 12.93
C SER A 16 2.17 -0.01 13.68
N ALA A 17 2.30 0.31 14.96
CA ALA A 17 3.44 -0.09 15.78
C ALA A 17 3.51 -1.63 15.92
N LEU A 18 2.37 -2.28 16.18
CA LEU A 18 2.30 -3.74 16.26
C LEU A 18 2.63 -4.41 14.92
N LEU A 19 2.05 -3.92 13.83
CA LEU A 19 2.31 -4.44 12.48
C LEU A 19 3.76 -4.18 12.05
N ALA A 20 4.34 -3.03 12.39
CA ALA A 20 5.74 -2.72 12.12
C ALA A 20 6.66 -3.67 12.87
N LEU A 21 6.37 -3.99 14.13
CA LEU A 21 7.17 -4.95 14.89
C LEU A 21 7.15 -6.35 14.23
N ILE A 22 5.97 -6.81 13.79
CA ILE A 22 5.84 -8.08 13.04
C ILE A 22 6.61 -8.01 11.71
N TRP A 23 6.52 -6.88 11.02
CA TRP A 23 7.20 -6.64 9.75
C TRP A 23 8.71 -6.71 9.89
N PHE A 24 9.29 -5.96 10.84
CA PHE A 24 10.73 -5.95 11.07
C PHE A 24 11.26 -7.27 11.61
N TRP A 25 10.44 -8.02 12.35
CA TRP A 25 10.88 -9.32 12.87
C TRP A 25 11.03 -10.36 11.76
N LYS A 26 10.00 -10.57 10.94
CA LYS A 26 10.03 -11.57 9.84
C LYS A 26 9.27 -11.18 8.59
N GLY A 27 8.34 -10.22 8.65
CA GLY A 27 7.52 -9.84 7.51
C GLY A 27 8.33 -9.35 6.32
N ALA A 28 9.35 -8.52 6.54
CA ALA A 28 10.20 -7.98 5.48
C ALA A 28 10.93 -9.08 4.70
N GLN A 29 11.57 -10.02 5.41
CA GLN A 29 12.28 -11.14 4.78
C GLN A 29 11.31 -12.08 4.03
N GLY A 30 10.15 -12.35 4.61
CA GLY A 30 9.12 -13.18 3.98
C GLY A 30 8.59 -12.53 2.69
N TYR A 31 8.32 -11.23 2.75
CA TYR A 31 7.86 -10.44 1.62
C TYR A 31 8.90 -10.39 0.50
N GLU A 32 10.17 -10.14 0.83
CA GLU A 32 11.26 -10.12 -0.14
C GLU A 32 11.38 -11.45 -0.90
N ARG A 33 11.36 -12.58 -0.18
CA ARG A 33 11.38 -13.90 -0.80
C ARG A 33 10.18 -14.14 -1.71
N PHE A 34 8.99 -13.72 -1.27
CA PHE A 34 7.77 -13.83 -2.08
C PHE A 34 7.88 -12.98 -3.36
N PHE A 35 8.35 -11.74 -3.23
CA PHE A 35 8.56 -10.83 -4.35
C PHE A 35 9.53 -11.42 -5.38
N VAL A 36 10.70 -11.89 -4.94
CA VAL A 36 11.69 -12.54 -5.80
C VAL A 36 11.11 -13.78 -6.47
N ALA A 37 10.38 -14.61 -5.74
CA ALA A 37 9.75 -15.79 -6.31
C ALA A 37 8.75 -15.44 -7.42
N VAL A 38 7.92 -14.42 -7.22
CA VAL A 38 6.96 -13.96 -8.23
C VAL A 38 7.67 -13.36 -9.44
N VAL A 39 8.66 -12.48 -9.23
CA VAL A 39 9.45 -11.91 -10.35
C VAL A 39 10.11 -13.04 -11.14
N ASN A 40 10.79 -13.97 -10.48
CA ASN A 40 11.43 -15.12 -11.14
C ASN A 40 10.43 -16.00 -11.91
N MET A 41 9.25 -16.24 -11.34
CA MET A 41 8.19 -16.99 -12.03
C MET A 41 7.74 -16.27 -13.30
N VAL A 42 7.51 -14.96 -13.22
CA VAL A 42 7.08 -14.14 -14.37
C VAL A 42 8.16 -14.10 -15.45
N THR A 43 9.42 -13.91 -15.06
CA THR A 43 10.54 -13.81 -16.00
C THR A 43 10.83 -15.12 -16.70
N GLN A 44 10.77 -16.25 -15.99
CA GLN A 44 10.86 -17.59 -16.58
C GLN A 44 9.72 -17.85 -17.55
N THR A 45 8.48 -17.49 -17.18
CA THR A 45 7.30 -17.68 -18.04
C THR A 45 7.39 -16.85 -19.32
N ALA A 46 7.84 -15.60 -19.21
CA ALA A 46 8.00 -14.69 -20.33
C ALA A 46 9.32 -14.88 -21.11
N ARG A 47 10.21 -15.81 -20.66
CA ARG A 47 11.54 -16.04 -21.23
C ARG A 47 12.41 -14.78 -21.32
N ILE A 48 12.30 -13.91 -20.32
CA ILE A 48 13.11 -12.69 -20.20
C ILE A 48 14.05 -12.81 -19.00
N ASN A 49 15.25 -12.25 -19.10
CA ASN A 49 16.17 -12.14 -17.96
C ASN A 49 16.02 -10.75 -17.35
N LEU A 50 15.17 -10.63 -16.34
CA LEU A 50 14.93 -9.38 -15.62
C LEU A 50 15.29 -9.59 -14.15
N SER A 51 16.19 -8.75 -13.63
CA SER A 51 16.51 -8.70 -12.21
C SER A 51 16.04 -7.35 -11.68
N LEU A 52 14.86 -7.33 -11.07
CA LEU A 52 14.31 -6.09 -10.52
C LEU A 52 15.00 -5.74 -9.19
N PRO A 53 15.36 -4.46 -8.98
CA PRO A 53 15.81 -4.03 -7.66
C PRO A 53 14.67 -4.25 -6.66
N ILE A 54 15.03 -4.74 -5.48
CA ILE A 54 14.12 -4.88 -4.34
C ILE A 54 14.37 -3.68 -3.44
N PRO A 55 13.58 -2.61 -3.53
CA PRO A 55 13.70 -1.48 -2.61
C PRO A 55 13.08 -1.89 -1.26
N SER A 56 13.71 -2.83 -0.55
CA SER A 56 13.26 -3.34 0.75
C SER A 56 13.16 -2.25 1.82
N THR A 57 13.95 -1.18 1.68
CA THR A 57 13.95 0.01 2.54
C THR A 57 12.75 0.93 2.33
N PHE A 58 12.01 0.84 1.22
CA PHE A 58 11.05 1.88 0.83
C PHE A 58 9.58 1.51 0.95
N PHE A 59 9.21 0.25 1.26
CA PHE A 59 7.82 -0.17 1.08
C PHE A 59 7.21 -0.93 2.27
N PRO A 60 7.12 -0.27 3.44
CA PRO A 60 6.20 -0.69 4.49
C PRO A 60 4.73 -0.40 4.16
N ASN A 61 4.35 -0.04 2.92
CA ASN A 61 2.99 0.35 2.50
C ASN A 61 1.86 -0.60 2.92
N LEU A 62 2.19 -1.88 3.07
CA LEU A 62 1.28 -2.88 3.64
C LEU A 62 0.85 -2.52 5.06
N ILE A 63 1.77 -1.98 5.89
CA ILE A 63 1.52 -1.57 7.27
C ILE A 63 0.47 -0.46 7.36
N PRO A 64 0.64 0.76 6.80
CA PRO A 64 -0.36 1.80 6.91
C PRO A 64 -1.69 1.38 6.28
N PHE A 65 -1.69 0.62 5.18
CA PHE A 65 -2.93 0.09 4.59
C PHE A 65 -3.66 -0.85 5.56
N LEU A 66 -2.96 -1.85 6.08
CA LEU A 66 -3.52 -2.80 7.06
C LEU A 66 -3.98 -2.09 8.32
N SER A 67 -3.20 -1.15 8.85
CA SER A 67 -3.59 -0.35 10.01
C SER A 67 -4.92 0.36 9.76
N LEU A 68 -5.08 1.06 8.64
CA LEU A 68 -6.33 1.72 8.26
C LEU A 68 -7.49 0.71 8.11
N MET A 69 -7.20 -0.44 7.49
CA MET A 69 -8.13 -1.56 7.33
C MET A 69 -8.39 -2.35 8.61
N LEU A 70 -7.68 -2.13 9.72
CA LEU A 70 -7.98 -2.77 11.00
C LEU A 70 -8.74 -1.83 11.94
N ILE A 71 -8.44 -0.53 11.90
CA ILE A 71 -9.07 0.44 12.81
C ILE A 71 -10.47 0.88 12.35
N THR A 72 -10.79 0.72 11.06
CA THR A 72 -12.14 1.03 10.57
C THR A 72 -13.13 -0.04 11.07
N PRO A 73 -14.35 0.25 11.48
CA PRO A 73 -15.38 -0.79 11.75
C PRO A 73 -16.24 -1.05 10.50
N PRO A 74 -16.91 -2.23 10.36
CA PRO A 74 -16.82 -3.44 11.18
C PRO A 74 -15.64 -4.35 10.75
N ILE A 75 -14.84 -4.82 11.70
CA ILE A 75 -13.57 -5.53 11.44
C ILE A 75 -13.79 -6.95 10.90
N LEU A 76 -14.90 -7.61 11.27
CA LEU A 76 -15.14 -9.04 11.07
C LEU A 76 -16.15 -9.36 9.96
N SER A 77 -16.16 -8.59 8.86
CA SER A 77 -16.97 -8.95 7.70
C SER A 77 -16.13 -9.74 6.68
N LEU A 78 -16.72 -10.78 6.10
CA LEU A 78 -16.07 -11.61 5.08
C LEU A 78 -15.67 -10.76 3.86
N ASN A 79 -16.50 -9.76 3.51
CA ASN A 79 -16.18 -8.74 2.51
C ASN A 79 -14.88 -7.99 2.83
N ARG A 80 -14.59 -7.70 4.10
CA ARG A 80 -13.40 -6.97 4.49
C ARG A 80 -12.12 -7.78 4.32
N PHE A 81 -12.15 -9.08 4.60
CA PHE A 81 -11.02 -9.96 4.30
C PHE A 81 -10.72 -9.97 2.80
N PHE A 82 -11.76 -10.01 1.95
CA PHE A 82 -11.59 -9.86 0.50
C PHE A 82 -11.00 -8.50 0.12
N LEU A 83 -11.46 -7.39 0.71
CA LEU A 83 -10.91 -6.05 0.45
C LEU A 83 -9.46 -5.93 0.91
N ILE A 84 -9.09 -6.52 2.04
CA ILE A 84 -7.68 -6.56 2.50
C ILE A 84 -6.84 -7.32 1.49
N GLY A 85 -7.27 -8.51 1.06
CA GLY A 85 -6.56 -9.32 0.07
C GLY A 85 -6.42 -8.61 -1.28
N ALA A 86 -7.50 -8.01 -1.78
CA ALA A 86 -7.48 -7.21 -3.00
C ALA A 86 -6.52 -6.01 -2.87
N GLY A 87 -6.55 -5.32 -1.73
CA GLY A 87 -5.64 -4.22 -1.46
C GLY A 87 -4.17 -4.65 -1.42
N TRP A 88 -3.87 -5.81 -0.82
CA TRP A 88 -2.52 -6.39 -0.85
C TRP A 88 -2.04 -6.69 -2.27
N ILE A 89 -2.91 -7.26 -3.11
CA ILE A 89 -2.59 -7.51 -4.53
C ILE A 89 -2.27 -6.20 -5.23
N VAL A 90 -3.11 -5.16 -5.05
CA VAL A 90 -2.90 -3.85 -5.67
C VAL A 90 -1.60 -3.20 -5.21
N LEU A 91 -1.30 -3.24 -3.90
CA LEU A 91 -0.02 -2.74 -3.36
C LEU A 91 1.18 -3.53 -3.89
N PHE A 92 1.03 -4.84 -4.05
CA PHE A 92 2.08 -5.68 -4.62
C PHE A 92 2.34 -5.36 -6.10
N LEU A 93 1.28 -5.15 -6.89
CA LEU A 93 1.40 -4.72 -8.28
C LEU A 93 2.01 -3.33 -8.42
N GLU A 94 1.63 -2.39 -7.55
CA GLU A 94 2.23 -1.06 -7.49
C GLU A 94 3.73 -1.14 -7.19
N HIS A 95 4.15 -1.97 -6.24
CA HIS A 95 5.56 -2.20 -5.96
C HIS A 95 6.30 -2.81 -7.17
N LEU A 96 5.72 -3.79 -7.87
CA LEU A 96 6.32 -4.33 -9.10
C LEU A 96 6.53 -3.26 -10.16
N LEU A 97 5.55 -2.36 -10.36
CA LEU A 97 5.64 -1.28 -11.33
C LEU A 97 6.72 -0.26 -10.93
N LEU A 98 6.84 0.06 -9.65
CA LEU A 98 7.89 0.96 -9.16
C LEU A 98 9.28 0.35 -9.29
N SER A 99 9.45 -0.92 -8.90
CA SER A 99 10.71 -1.64 -9.12
C SER A 99 11.09 -1.68 -10.60
N LEU A 100 10.12 -1.90 -11.49
CA LEU A 100 10.34 -1.86 -12.94
C LEU A 100 10.74 -0.45 -13.42
N ALA A 101 10.07 0.61 -12.95
CA ALA A 101 10.41 1.98 -13.30
C ALA A 101 11.84 2.32 -12.85
N LEU A 102 12.24 1.93 -11.63
CA LEU A 102 13.59 2.13 -11.12
C LEU A 102 14.63 1.39 -11.96
N TYR A 103 14.36 0.13 -12.31
CA TYR A 103 15.20 -0.64 -13.22
C TYR A 103 15.39 0.06 -14.57
N LEU A 104 14.30 0.56 -15.17
CA LEU A 104 14.37 1.29 -16.43
C LEU A 104 15.20 2.57 -16.31
N PHE A 105 15.06 3.32 -15.22
CA PHE A 105 15.78 4.58 -15.03
C PHE A 105 17.28 4.38 -14.83
N ILE A 106 17.65 3.37 -14.03
CA ILE A 106 19.04 3.12 -13.61
C ILE A 106 19.78 2.31 -14.68
N ASP A 107 19.22 1.17 -15.09
CA ASP A 107 19.96 0.18 -15.88
C ASP A 107 19.78 0.35 -17.38
N ILE A 108 18.60 0.80 -17.84
CA ILE A 108 18.30 0.93 -19.26
C ILE A 108 18.57 2.34 -19.78
N TRP A 109 18.00 3.35 -19.13
CA TRP A 109 18.10 4.75 -19.57
C TRP A 109 19.32 5.48 -19.00
N LYS A 110 19.96 4.94 -17.96
CA LYS A 110 21.17 5.49 -17.34
C LYS A 110 21.03 6.98 -17.05
N LEU A 111 19.91 7.34 -16.43
CA LEU A 111 19.61 8.74 -16.12
C LEU A 111 20.71 9.33 -15.21
N SER A 112 21.01 10.62 -15.40
CA SER A 112 21.89 11.34 -14.48
C SER A 112 21.27 11.39 -13.08
N ASP A 113 22.11 11.46 -12.04
CA ASP A 113 21.66 11.52 -10.64
C ASP A 113 20.63 12.64 -10.39
N SER A 114 20.80 13.80 -11.04
CA SER A 114 19.87 14.92 -10.92
C SER A 114 18.48 14.57 -11.49
N THR A 115 18.43 13.93 -12.65
CA THR A 115 17.18 13.53 -13.31
C THR A 115 16.52 12.38 -12.58
N TYR A 116 17.31 11.40 -12.13
CA TYR A 116 16.85 10.29 -11.29
C TYR A 116 16.19 10.81 -10.02
N ASN A 117 16.87 11.68 -9.25
CA ASN A 117 16.33 12.21 -7.99
C ASN A 117 15.07 13.06 -8.22
N TRP A 118 15.03 13.82 -9.31
CA TRP A 118 13.85 14.61 -9.69
C TRP A 118 12.63 13.73 -10.01
N LEU A 119 12.80 12.58 -10.68
CA LEU A 119 11.72 11.62 -10.96
C LEU A 119 11.38 10.73 -9.75
N PHE A 120 12.38 10.37 -8.95
CA PHE A 120 12.23 9.50 -7.79
C PHE A 120 11.40 10.14 -6.68
N THR A 121 11.57 11.45 -6.47
CA THR A 121 10.87 12.20 -5.41
C THR A 121 9.33 12.14 -5.55
N PRO A 122 8.72 12.51 -6.70
CA PRO A 122 7.27 12.40 -6.85
C PRO A 122 6.78 10.95 -6.81
N LEU A 123 7.54 9.98 -7.35
CA LEU A 123 7.20 8.56 -7.23
C LEU A 123 7.16 8.11 -5.77
N SER A 124 8.10 8.57 -4.94
CA SER A 124 8.14 8.27 -3.51
C SER A 124 6.96 8.86 -2.75
N ILE A 125 6.52 10.06 -3.11
CA ILE A 125 5.35 10.70 -2.50
C ILE A 125 4.06 9.97 -2.91
N LEU A 126 3.91 9.65 -4.19
CA LEU A 126 2.76 8.88 -4.70
C LEU A 126 2.68 7.53 -3.99
N ASN A 127 3.80 6.82 -3.92
CA ASN A 127 3.94 5.59 -3.17
C ASN A 127 3.53 5.73 -1.70
N GLY A 128 4.09 6.71 -0.98
CA GLY A 128 3.79 6.88 0.45
C GLY A 128 2.33 7.26 0.74
N THR A 129 1.64 7.89 -0.21
CA THR A 129 0.21 8.25 -0.09
C THR A 129 -0.73 7.15 -0.60
N PHE A 130 -0.23 6.21 -1.40
CA PHE A 130 -1.01 5.18 -2.06
C PHE A 130 -1.82 4.29 -1.10
N PRO A 131 -1.29 3.83 0.05
CA PRO A 131 -2.05 3.07 1.05
C PRO A 131 -3.33 3.77 1.51
N PHE A 132 -3.26 5.09 1.70
CA PHE A 132 -4.38 5.90 2.15
C PHE A 132 -5.43 6.07 1.03
N LEU A 133 -4.97 6.35 -0.19
CA LEU A 133 -5.85 6.46 -1.36
C LEU A 133 -6.59 5.14 -1.64
N LEU A 134 -5.86 4.02 -1.56
CA LEU A 134 -6.41 2.68 -1.74
C LEU A 134 -7.46 2.36 -0.67
N TRP A 135 -7.15 2.67 0.60
CA TRP A 135 -8.10 2.51 1.70
C TRP A 135 -9.39 3.34 1.49
N LEU A 136 -9.26 4.62 1.12
CA LEU A 136 -10.40 5.48 0.81
C LEU A 136 -11.25 4.93 -0.34
N PHE A 137 -10.61 4.39 -1.37
CA PHE A 137 -11.29 3.82 -2.53
C PHE A 137 -12.07 2.55 -2.16
N LEU A 138 -11.42 1.64 -1.43
CA LEU A 138 -12.01 0.35 -1.04
C LEU A 138 -13.15 0.50 -0.01
N LEU A 139 -13.04 1.45 0.93
CA LEU A 139 -14.06 1.69 1.96
C LEU A 139 -14.94 2.91 1.68
N LYS A 140 -15.03 3.37 0.43
CA LYS A 140 -15.78 4.59 0.09
C LYS A 140 -17.24 4.55 0.57
N LYS A 141 -17.88 3.38 0.51
CA LYS A 141 -19.29 3.20 0.94
C LYS A 141 -19.39 3.21 2.47
N GLU A 142 -18.51 2.51 3.16
CA GLU A 142 -18.45 2.42 4.62
C GLU A 142 -18.08 3.77 5.25
N ILE A 143 -17.09 4.46 4.71
CA ILE A 143 -16.68 5.80 5.14
C ILE A 143 -17.83 6.79 4.93
N ARG A 144 -18.52 6.74 3.79
CA ARG A 144 -19.73 7.56 3.57
C ARG A 144 -20.78 7.29 4.64
N SER A 145 -21.07 6.02 4.95
CA SER A 145 -22.07 5.67 5.97
C SER A 145 -21.65 6.03 7.41
N ALA A 146 -20.35 6.01 7.72
CA ALA A 146 -19.83 6.27 9.05
C ALA A 146 -19.63 7.76 9.36
N PHE A 147 -19.38 8.58 8.33
CA PHE A 147 -19.10 10.02 8.48
C PHE A 147 -20.22 10.93 7.96
N LEU A 148 -21.06 10.48 7.03
CA LEU A 148 -22.22 11.25 6.57
C LEU A 148 -23.49 10.66 7.20
N SER A 149 -24.17 11.48 8.01
CA SER A 149 -25.43 11.12 8.66
C SER A 149 -26.52 10.81 7.61
N PRO A 150 -27.48 9.91 7.92
CA PRO A 150 -28.54 9.49 6.99
C PRO A 150 -29.43 10.65 6.48
N ASN A 151 -29.40 11.81 7.14
CA ASN A 151 -30.16 13.00 6.75
C ASN A 151 -29.71 13.63 5.41
N TYR A 152 -28.58 13.22 4.84
CA TYR A 152 -28.14 13.65 3.49
C TYR A 152 -28.21 12.53 2.44
N SER A 153 -28.68 11.32 2.78
CA SER A 153 -28.92 10.26 1.79
C SER A 153 -30.38 10.17 1.34
N ASN A 154 -31.27 10.91 2.00
CA ASN A 154 -32.65 11.09 1.58
C ASN A 154 -32.84 12.56 1.20
N SER A 155 -32.42 12.95 0.00
CA SER A 155 -33.10 14.04 -0.70
C SER A 155 -34.30 13.42 -1.42
N PRO A 156 -35.53 13.60 -0.94
CA PRO A 156 -36.70 13.32 -1.74
C PRO A 156 -36.93 14.49 -2.71
N LYS A 157 -36.76 14.23 -4.00
CA LYS A 157 -37.71 14.48 -5.10
C LYS A 157 -36.97 14.46 -6.44
#